data_AF-A0AAE4GDM0-F1
#
_entry.id   AF-A0AAE4GDM0-F1
#
_cell.length_a   1.000
_cell.length_b   1.000
_cell.length_c   1.000
_cell.angle_alpha   90.00
_cell.angle_beta   90.00
_cell.angle_gamma   90.00
#
_symmetry.space_group_name_H-M   'P 1'
#
loop_
_entity.id
_entity.type
_entity.pdbx_description
1 polymer ?
#
loop_
_entity_poly.entity_id
_entity_poly.type
_entity_poly.pdbx_seq_one_letter_code
_entity_poly.pdbx_strand_id
1 'polypeptide(L)'
;MLCDKKSSYEQDELNQIEQLLCYRRLIEKVYEFVIDTCPDIISKNPAELSNQEGKEWTGAIKSDGRDFLSEPELEILEQHLEYIAQKPFESLRTLVEIREFRRYVTTALMIGAGLKSSEILTLKISDIHIRSGQISLHREDTPFHRKINLKDVSYLYVLLENWLTYWHSYFEQPQSREKLLFPAMGPVAYPAVGGQMNKTTLQRNTNAVFEEAYKHAEAIVPELCVRALTASAVRGGSVNPQILRNSYLAKLFRNGLCAESVAKHMGFAEVVIAVRIWRSWMQWRAKYEASAFIDWVKNNPWDYHLHQSLMQALSNLEDGEHLSGDFTDKIHLILESGGTPRAASGSGG
;
A
#
# COMPACT_ATOMS: atom_id res chain seq x y z
N MET A 1 30.02 10.73 18.51
CA MET A 1 29.43 12.04 18.11
C MET A 1 29.58 12.37 16.61
N LEU A 2 29.87 11.39 15.73
CA LEU A 2 29.99 11.61 14.28
C LEU A 2 28.99 10.78 13.42
N CYS A 3 28.13 9.95 14.03
CA CYS A 3 27.13 9.15 13.29
C CYS A 3 25.78 9.84 13.07
N ASP A 4 25.45 10.92 13.79
CA ASP A 4 24.13 11.59 13.66
C ASP A 4 24.05 12.63 12.53
N LYS A 5 25.19 13.10 11.99
CA LYS A 5 25.20 14.16 10.97
C LYS A 5 25.07 13.68 9.53
N LYS A 6 25.39 12.40 9.24
CA LYS A 6 25.25 11.83 7.89
C LYS A 6 23.79 11.61 7.49
N SER A 7 22.96 11.18 8.45
CA SER A 7 21.54 10.90 8.22
C SER A 7 20.72 12.15 7.86
N SER A 8 21.02 13.32 8.46
CA SER A 8 20.34 14.59 8.14
C SER A 8 20.66 15.10 6.74
N TYR A 9 21.89 14.93 6.26
CA TYR A 9 22.32 15.43 4.96
C TYR A 9 21.71 14.62 3.81
N GLU A 10 21.67 13.30 3.96
CA GLU A 10 21.02 12.40 3.00
C GLU A 10 19.51 12.66 2.91
N GLN A 11 18.85 13.02 4.03
CA GLN A 11 17.43 13.35 4.04
C GLN A 11 17.12 14.68 3.34
N ASP A 12 18.00 15.68 3.46
CA ASP A 12 17.85 16.99 2.83
C ASP A 12 18.12 16.93 1.32
N GLU A 13 19.12 16.17 0.89
CA GLU A 13 19.37 15.91 -0.55
C GLU A 13 18.19 15.17 -1.20
N LEU A 14 17.60 14.21 -0.49
CA LEU A 14 16.40 13.50 -0.96
C LEU A 14 15.17 14.42 -1.09
N ASN A 15 14.99 15.36 -0.17
CA ASN A 15 13.94 16.37 -0.26
C ASN A 15 14.18 17.34 -1.43
N GLN A 16 15.44 17.72 -1.69
CA GLN A 16 15.79 18.58 -2.81
C GLN A 16 15.56 17.88 -4.16
N ILE A 17 15.88 16.59 -4.27
CA ILE A 17 15.63 15.79 -5.48
C ILE A 17 14.12 15.62 -5.73
N GLU A 18 13.33 15.37 -4.69
CA GLU A 18 11.86 15.26 -4.79
C GLU A 18 11.22 16.61 -5.21
N GLN A 19 11.73 17.71 -4.67
CA GLN A 19 11.35 19.05 -5.09
C GLN A 19 11.73 19.31 -6.56
N LEU A 20 12.93 18.94 -6.99
CA LEU A 20 13.37 19.10 -8.38
C LEU A 20 12.50 18.33 -9.37
N LEU A 21 12.06 17.11 -9.03
CA LEU A 21 11.13 16.33 -9.86
C LEU A 21 9.73 16.95 -9.92
N CYS A 22 9.25 17.52 -8.82
CA CYS A 22 7.97 18.24 -8.80
C CYS A 22 8.03 19.54 -9.61
N TYR A 23 9.10 20.33 -9.45
CA TYR A 23 9.32 21.54 -10.23
C TYR A 23 9.49 21.22 -11.71
N ARG A 24 10.20 20.14 -12.06
CA ARG A 24 10.33 19.69 -13.43
C ARG A 24 8.97 19.35 -14.06
N ARG A 25 8.11 18.57 -13.39
CA ARG A 25 6.76 18.27 -13.89
C ARG A 25 5.87 19.52 -14.01
N LEU A 26 6.06 20.49 -13.12
CA LEU A 26 5.35 21.76 -13.20
C LEU A 26 5.81 22.56 -14.42
N ILE A 27 7.13 22.62 -14.66
CA ILE A 27 7.73 23.28 -15.83
C ILE A 27 7.29 22.60 -17.13
N GLU A 28 7.28 21.26 -17.18
CA GLU A 28 6.78 20.49 -18.31
C GLU A 28 5.34 20.88 -18.66
N LYS A 29 4.45 20.93 -17.65
CA LYS A 29 3.04 21.35 -17.84
C LYS A 29 2.87 22.81 -18.25
N VAL A 30 3.73 23.71 -17.77
CA VAL A 30 3.70 25.13 -18.17
C VAL A 30 4.09 25.26 -19.64
N TYR A 31 5.11 24.53 -20.09
CA TYR A 31 5.50 24.53 -21.50
C TYR A 31 4.45 23.86 -22.40
N GLU A 32 3.82 22.76 -21.98
CA GLU A 32 2.66 22.17 -22.68
C GLU A 32 1.55 23.21 -22.86
N PHE A 33 1.20 23.92 -21.79
CA PHE A 33 0.17 24.98 -21.84
C PHE A 33 0.56 26.15 -22.76
N VAL A 34 1.82 26.59 -22.75
CA VAL A 34 2.32 27.66 -23.62
C VAL A 34 2.36 27.23 -25.09
N ILE A 35 2.71 25.98 -25.38
CA ILE A 35 2.67 25.40 -26.73
C ILE A 35 1.22 25.37 -27.24
N ASP A 36 0.28 24.94 -26.39
CA ASP A 36 -1.15 24.90 -26.74
C ASP A 36 -1.75 26.30 -26.95
N THR A 37 -1.29 27.30 -26.20
CA THR A 37 -1.84 28.67 -26.23
C THR A 37 -1.14 29.57 -27.27
N CYS A 38 0.15 29.35 -27.53
CA CYS A 38 1.00 30.19 -28.37
C CYS A 38 1.95 29.34 -29.26
N PRO A 39 1.40 28.53 -30.18
CA PRO A 39 2.17 27.54 -30.95
C PRO A 39 3.24 28.16 -31.88
N ASP A 40 3.11 29.44 -32.22
CA ASP A 40 4.03 30.15 -33.12
C ASP A 40 5.35 30.58 -32.43
N ILE A 41 5.44 30.48 -31.09
CA ILE A 41 6.58 30.98 -30.30
C ILE A 41 7.51 29.84 -29.86
N ILE A 42 6.95 28.69 -29.47
CA ILE A 42 7.71 27.52 -29.03
C ILE A 42 7.01 26.29 -29.61
N SER A 43 7.72 25.49 -30.41
CA SER A 43 7.14 24.33 -31.11
C SER A 43 7.39 22.99 -30.42
N LYS A 44 8.28 22.95 -29.41
CA LYS A 44 8.63 21.74 -28.66
C LYS A 44 8.97 22.08 -27.22
N ASN A 45 8.62 21.18 -26.30
CA ASN A 45 8.92 21.34 -24.89
C ASN A 45 10.41 21.09 -24.63
N PRO A 46 11.20 22.11 -24.21
CA PRO A 46 12.63 21.93 -23.98
C PRO A 46 12.93 20.98 -22.82
N ALA A 47 12.00 20.81 -21.88
CA ALA A 47 12.16 19.89 -20.75
C ALA A 47 12.11 18.41 -21.19
N GLU A 48 11.54 18.13 -22.37
CA GLU A 48 11.39 16.78 -22.93
C GLU A 48 12.70 16.20 -23.48
N LEU A 49 13.66 17.06 -23.88
CA LEU A 49 14.95 16.67 -24.45
C LEU A 49 15.93 16.06 -23.44
N SER A 50 15.69 16.24 -22.13
CA SER A 50 16.51 15.67 -21.05
C SER A 50 16.18 14.19 -20.72
N ASN A 51 15.28 13.56 -21.47
CA ASN A 51 14.74 12.22 -21.19
C ASN A 51 15.68 11.05 -21.55
N GLN A 52 16.84 11.29 -22.18
CA GLN A 52 17.73 10.20 -22.62
C GLN A 52 18.85 9.87 -21.62
N GLU A 53 19.42 10.84 -20.91
CA GLU A 53 20.54 10.60 -19.98
C GLU A 53 20.11 10.26 -18.53
N GLY A 54 18.84 10.49 -18.18
CA GLY A 54 18.32 10.26 -16.81
C GLY A 54 17.70 8.89 -16.53
N LYS A 55 17.55 8.02 -17.54
CA LYS A 55 16.84 6.74 -17.40
C LYS A 55 17.61 5.70 -16.60
N GLU A 56 18.94 5.74 -16.61
CA GLU A 56 19.78 4.79 -15.86
C GLU A 56 19.77 5.05 -14.34
N TRP A 57 19.57 6.30 -13.90
CA TRP A 57 19.60 6.66 -12.48
C TRP A 57 18.26 6.45 -11.75
N THR A 58 17.16 6.24 -12.49
CA THR A 58 15.83 5.99 -11.91
C THR A 58 15.58 4.54 -11.48
N GLY A 59 16.44 3.59 -11.87
CA GLY A 59 16.22 2.17 -11.63
C GLY A 59 16.44 1.72 -10.18
N ALA A 60 17.24 2.46 -9.40
CA ALA A 60 17.75 1.97 -8.12
C ALA A 60 17.21 2.68 -6.86
N ILE A 61 16.45 3.78 -6.97
CA ILE A 61 16.08 4.58 -5.79
C ILE A 61 14.62 5.07 -5.87
N LYS A 62 13.76 4.35 -5.14
CA LYS A 62 12.42 4.69 -4.62
C LYS A 62 11.17 4.35 -5.46
N SER A 63 10.31 3.59 -4.78
CA SER A 63 8.84 3.60 -4.84
C SER A 63 8.25 4.95 -5.24
N ASP A 64 7.66 5.06 -6.40
CA ASP A 64 6.92 6.25 -6.84
C ASP A 64 5.50 6.35 -6.22
N GLY A 65 5.29 5.66 -5.09
CA GLY A 65 3.98 5.55 -4.44
C GLY A 65 3.01 4.61 -5.15
N ARG A 66 3.46 3.86 -6.18
CA ARG A 66 2.70 2.81 -6.87
C ARG A 66 3.11 1.40 -6.47
N ASP A 67 3.71 1.24 -5.30
CA ASP A 67 3.99 -0.09 -4.78
C ASP A 67 2.81 -0.69 -4.04
N PHE A 68 2.93 -2.00 -3.84
CA PHE A 68 1.95 -2.86 -3.22
C PHE A 68 2.64 -3.72 -2.15
N LEU A 69 1.82 -4.29 -1.28
CA LEU A 69 2.21 -5.41 -0.44
C LEU A 69 2.05 -6.70 -1.24
N SER A 70 2.98 -7.61 -1.05
CA SER A 70 2.85 -9.00 -1.50
C SER A 70 1.80 -9.74 -0.70
N GLU A 71 1.39 -10.91 -1.20
CA GLU A 71 0.44 -11.76 -0.51
C GLU A 71 0.92 -12.20 0.89
N PRO A 72 2.18 -12.63 1.07
CA PRO A 72 2.71 -12.90 2.41
C PRO A 72 2.65 -11.68 3.34
N GLU A 73 2.95 -10.48 2.83
CA GLU A 73 2.89 -9.25 3.61
C GLU A 73 1.47 -8.87 4.03
N LEU A 74 0.52 -9.04 3.11
CA LEU A 74 -0.90 -8.85 3.39
C LEU A 74 -1.38 -9.84 4.45
N GLU A 75 -1.02 -11.11 4.29
CA GLU A 75 -1.39 -12.16 5.22
C GLU A 75 -0.83 -11.91 6.62
N ILE A 76 0.45 -11.56 6.76
CA ILE A 76 1.08 -11.20 8.03
C ILE A 76 0.32 -10.05 8.71
N LEU A 77 0.01 -8.99 7.95
CA LEU A 77 -0.69 -7.83 8.49
C LEU A 77 -2.13 -8.16 8.90
N GLU A 78 -2.87 -8.88 8.07
CA GLU A 78 -4.25 -9.27 8.37
C GLU A 78 -4.33 -10.24 9.55
N GLN A 79 -3.45 -11.24 9.64
CA GLN A 79 -3.36 -12.14 10.78
C GLN A 79 -3.02 -11.40 12.08
N HIS A 80 -2.10 -10.43 12.02
CA HIS A 80 -1.79 -9.61 13.18
C HIS A 80 -2.99 -8.76 13.62
N LEU A 81 -3.69 -8.11 12.70
CA LEU A 81 -4.89 -7.32 13.03
C LEU A 81 -6.02 -8.19 13.59
N GLU A 82 -6.21 -9.39 13.06
CA GLU A 82 -7.17 -10.37 13.56
C GLU A 82 -6.80 -10.83 14.98
N TYR A 83 -5.51 -11.11 15.25
CA TYR A 83 -5.02 -11.39 16.59
C TYR A 83 -5.29 -10.24 17.57
N ILE A 84 -5.04 -8.99 17.17
CA ILE A 84 -5.35 -7.82 18.01
C ILE A 84 -6.87 -7.69 18.24
N ALA A 85 -7.69 -7.95 17.23
CA ALA A 85 -9.16 -7.90 17.33
C ALA A 85 -9.72 -8.94 18.31
N GLN A 86 -9.08 -10.11 18.43
CA GLN A 86 -9.48 -11.18 19.34
C GLN A 86 -9.06 -10.96 20.80
N LYS A 87 -8.12 -10.04 21.07
CA LYS A 87 -7.74 -9.71 22.45
C LYS A 87 -8.94 -9.14 23.20
N PRO A 88 -9.18 -9.55 24.46
CA PRO A 88 -10.23 -8.96 25.29
C PRO A 88 -10.08 -7.44 25.31
N PHE A 89 -11.14 -6.75 24.88
CA PHE A 89 -11.17 -5.30 24.94
C PHE A 89 -11.42 -4.87 26.38
N GLU A 90 -10.34 -4.60 27.11
CA GLU A 90 -10.42 -3.86 28.36
C GLU A 90 -10.59 -2.38 28.04
N SER A 91 -11.41 -1.68 28.82
CA SER A 91 -11.58 -0.22 28.69
C SER A 91 -10.22 0.46 28.59
N LEU A 92 -9.92 1.17 27.50
CA LEU A 92 -8.63 1.84 27.31
C LEU A 92 -8.46 2.92 28.39
N ARG A 93 -7.45 2.79 29.26
CA ARG A 93 -7.28 3.66 30.44
C ARG A 93 -6.14 4.65 30.28
N THR A 94 -5.08 4.27 29.56
CA THR A 94 -3.88 5.09 29.40
C THR A 94 -3.80 5.73 28.02
N LEU A 95 -3.15 6.90 27.93
CA LEU A 95 -2.89 7.57 26.65
C LEU A 95 -2.09 6.71 25.67
N VAL A 96 -1.25 5.81 26.17
CA VAL A 96 -0.43 4.90 25.36
C VAL A 96 -1.34 3.86 24.71
N GLU A 97 -2.14 3.16 25.51
CA GLU A 97 -3.13 2.18 25.03
C GLU A 97 -4.07 2.79 23.97
N ILE A 98 -4.56 4.00 24.22
CA ILE A 98 -5.47 4.67 23.29
C ILE A 98 -4.77 5.00 21.97
N ARG A 99 -3.52 5.47 22.01
CA ARG A 99 -2.75 5.79 20.80
C ARG A 99 -2.39 4.54 20.01
N GLU A 100 -2.04 3.46 20.70
CA GLU A 100 -1.76 2.14 20.11
C GLU A 100 -3.02 1.56 19.46
N PHE A 101 -4.15 1.56 20.17
CA PHE A 101 -5.40 1.04 19.63
C PHE A 101 -5.86 1.83 18.40
N ARG A 102 -5.80 3.17 18.47
CA ARG A 102 -6.07 4.05 17.32
C ARG A 102 -5.17 3.71 16.12
N ARG A 103 -3.90 3.39 16.37
CA ARG A 103 -2.96 3.00 15.33
C ARG A 103 -3.43 1.71 14.61
N TYR A 104 -3.89 0.69 15.33
CA TYR A 104 -4.43 -0.52 14.69
C TYR A 104 -5.69 -0.24 13.87
N VAL A 105 -6.64 0.50 14.44
CA VAL A 105 -7.92 0.81 13.76
C VAL A 105 -7.67 1.61 12.48
N THR A 106 -6.80 2.61 12.51
CA THR A 106 -6.49 3.43 11.34
C THR A 106 -5.77 2.64 10.24
N THR A 107 -4.87 1.73 10.60
CA THR A 107 -4.24 0.79 9.65
C THR A 107 -5.26 -0.20 9.07
N ALA A 108 -6.14 -0.75 9.91
CA ALA A 108 -7.21 -1.66 9.50
C ALA A 108 -8.17 -1.01 8.48
N LEU A 109 -8.50 0.28 8.64
CA LEU A 109 -9.33 1.01 7.68
C LEU A 109 -8.67 1.15 6.30
N MET A 110 -7.34 1.22 6.22
CA MET A 110 -6.65 1.30 4.93
C MET A 110 -6.65 -0.04 4.23
N ILE A 111 -6.33 -1.12 4.96
CA ILE A 111 -6.14 -2.45 4.37
C ILE A 111 -7.44 -3.23 4.21
N GLY A 112 -8.42 -3.01 5.09
CA GLY A 112 -9.73 -3.69 5.05
C GLY A 112 -10.81 -2.93 4.26
N ALA A 113 -10.66 -1.62 4.10
CA ALA A 113 -11.69 -0.78 3.50
C ALA A 113 -11.17 0.19 2.42
N GLY A 114 -9.85 0.27 2.20
CA GLY A 114 -9.27 1.10 1.14
C GLY A 114 -9.46 2.60 1.35
N LEU A 115 -9.58 3.06 2.61
CA LEU A 115 -9.67 4.49 2.88
C LEU A 115 -8.32 5.18 2.63
N LYS A 116 -8.36 6.39 2.04
CA LYS A 116 -7.15 7.24 1.96
C LYS A 116 -6.91 7.92 3.30
N SER A 117 -5.67 8.36 3.53
CA SER A 117 -5.30 9.15 4.70
C SER A 117 -6.24 10.34 4.93
N SER A 118 -6.59 11.11 3.89
CA SER A 118 -7.47 12.27 4.07
C SER A 118 -8.91 11.91 4.45
N GLU A 119 -9.42 10.74 4.04
CA GLU A 119 -10.72 10.24 4.50
C GLU A 119 -10.63 9.86 5.98
N ILE A 120 -9.63 9.08 6.38
CA ILE A 120 -9.45 8.66 7.77
C ILE A 120 -9.32 9.88 8.70
N LEU A 121 -8.56 10.88 8.29
CA LEU A 121 -8.30 12.06 9.12
C LEU A 121 -9.52 12.99 9.27
N THR A 122 -10.48 12.93 8.36
CA THR A 122 -11.70 13.76 8.38
C THR A 122 -12.95 12.98 8.79
N LEU A 123 -12.82 11.66 8.96
CA LEU A 123 -13.90 10.75 9.32
C LEU A 123 -14.52 11.17 10.65
N LYS A 124 -15.85 11.31 10.69
CA LYS A 124 -16.62 11.64 11.88
C LYS A 124 -17.20 10.38 12.51
N ILE A 125 -17.66 10.49 13.76
CA ILE A 125 -18.38 9.41 14.43
C ILE A 125 -19.71 9.12 13.72
N SER A 126 -20.39 10.17 13.21
CA SER A 126 -21.65 10.05 12.44
C SER A 126 -21.51 9.28 11.13
N ASP A 127 -20.31 9.17 10.57
CA ASP A 127 -20.01 8.42 9.34
C ASP A 127 -20.00 6.90 9.56
N ILE A 128 -19.96 6.43 10.82
CA ILE A 128 -19.90 5.01 11.16
C ILE A 128 -21.27 4.50 11.59
N HIS A 129 -21.82 3.56 10.82
CA HIS A 129 -23.07 2.88 11.12
C HIS A 129 -22.79 1.43 11.50
N ILE A 130 -22.26 1.23 12.71
CA ILE A 130 -21.79 -0.09 13.17
C ILE A 130 -22.89 -1.16 13.15
N ARG A 131 -24.13 -0.83 13.53
CA ARG A 131 -25.26 -1.79 13.52
C ARG A 131 -25.60 -2.32 12.13
N SER A 132 -25.52 -1.46 11.11
CA SER A 132 -25.65 -1.90 9.72
C SER A 132 -24.36 -2.50 9.16
N GLY A 133 -23.24 -2.39 9.89
CA GLY A 133 -21.91 -2.78 9.45
C GLY A 133 -21.44 -1.94 8.27
N GLN A 134 -21.67 -0.63 8.29
CA GLN A 134 -21.35 0.24 7.15
C GLN A 134 -20.59 1.50 7.58
N ILE A 135 -19.67 1.94 6.72
CA ILE A 135 -19.10 3.29 6.77
C ILE A 135 -19.71 4.09 5.62
N SER A 136 -20.25 5.25 5.93
CA SER A 136 -20.73 6.23 4.95
C SER A 136 -19.68 7.33 4.81
N LEU A 137 -19.07 7.43 3.64
CA LEU A 137 -18.16 8.53 3.35
C LEU A 137 -18.92 9.62 2.59
N HIS A 138 -19.09 10.77 3.23
CA HIS A 138 -19.63 11.97 2.64
C HIS A 138 -18.51 12.99 2.42
N ARG A 139 -18.51 13.67 1.28
CA ARG A 139 -17.62 14.80 1.04
C ARG A 139 -18.46 15.99 0.64
N GLU A 140 -18.56 16.98 1.54
CA GLU A 140 -19.51 18.11 1.44
C GLU A 140 -19.44 18.85 0.10
N ASP A 141 -18.26 18.93 -0.51
CA ASP A 141 -18.02 19.66 -1.76
C ASP A 141 -18.17 18.81 -3.03
N THR A 142 -18.60 17.54 -2.92
CA THR A 142 -18.70 16.66 -4.08
C THR A 142 -19.90 15.73 -4.01
N PRO A 143 -20.56 15.38 -5.13
CA PRO A 143 -21.64 14.40 -5.15
C PRO A 143 -21.18 12.95 -4.85
N PHE A 144 -19.91 12.76 -4.47
CA PHE A 144 -19.35 11.45 -4.17
C PHE A 144 -19.78 10.99 -2.77
N HIS A 145 -20.72 10.05 -2.76
CA HIS A 145 -21.05 9.25 -1.58
C HIS A 145 -20.66 7.81 -1.85
N ARG A 146 -19.83 7.22 -0.96
CA ARG A 146 -19.56 5.77 -1.01
C ARG A 146 -19.88 5.11 0.31
N LYS A 147 -20.44 3.91 0.23
CA LYS A 147 -20.74 3.04 1.37
C LYS A 147 -19.79 1.86 1.33
N ILE A 148 -19.15 1.59 2.46
CA ILE A 148 -18.23 0.46 2.61
C ILE A 148 -18.87 -0.53 3.57
N ASN A 149 -19.01 -1.79 3.16
CA ASN A 149 -19.51 -2.85 3.99
C ASN A 149 -18.38 -3.40 4.86
N LEU A 150 -18.56 -3.34 6.18
CA LEU A 150 -17.59 -3.80 7.17
C LEU A 150 -17.73 -5.30 7.48
N LYS A 151 -18.90 -5.89 7.21
CA LYS A 151 -19.17 -7.29 7.56
C LYS A 151 -18.30 -8.30 6.81
N ASP A 152 -17.74 -7.86 5.68
CA ASP A 152 -16.87 -8.68 4.85
C ASP A 152 -15.44 -8.76 5.43
N VAL A 153 -15.12 -7.96 6.46
CA VAL A 153 -13.79 -7.88 7.09
C VAL A 153 -13.93 -7.90 8.62
N SER A 154 -13.85 -9.11 9.20
CA SER A 154 -14.07 -9.39 10.63
C SER A 154 -13.22 -8.51 11.56
N TYR A 155 -11.90 -8.50 11.39
CA TYR A 155 -10.99 -7.74 12.24
C TYR A 155 -11.34 -6.25 12.23
N LEU A 156 -11.70 -5.69 11.08
CA LEU A 156 -11.99 -4.26 10.95
C LEU A 156 -13.29 -3.92 11.69
N TYR A 157 -14.32 -4.74 11.54
CA TYR A 157 -15.58 -4.56 12.26
C TYR A 157 -15.34 -4.53 13.77
N VAL A 158 -14.63 -5.53 14.32
CA VAL A 158 -14.39 -5.67 15.77
C VAL A 158 -13.53 -4.53 16.31
N LEU A 159 -12.42 -4.19 15.62
CA LEU A 159 -11.55 -3.09 16.03
C LEU A 159 -12.31 -1.76 16.06
N LEU A 160 -13.17 -1.51 15.07
CA LEU A 160 -13.95 -0.29 14.99
C LEU A 160 -15.06 -0.23 16.04
N GLU A 161 -15.73 -1.35 16.31
CA GLU A 161 -16.74 -1.47 17.37
C GLU A 161 -16.13 -1.19 18.76
N ASN A 162 -14.96 -1.77 19.03
CA ASN A 162 -14.19 -1.53 20.25
C ASN A 162 -13.74 -0.05 20.37
N TRP A 163 -13.28 0.55 19.27
CA TRP A 163 -12.92 1.96 19.24
C TRP A 163 -14.12 2.87 19.55
N LEU A 164 -15.28 2.58 18.96
CA LEU A 164 -16.50 3.33 19.23
C LEU A 164 -16.99 3.12 20.67
N THR A 165 -16.83 1.92 21.23
CA THR A 165 -17.14 1.64 22.63
C THR A 165 -16.31 2.52 23.57
N TYR A 166 -15.01 2.68 23.31
CA TYR A 166 -14.18 3.67 24.01
C TYR A 166 -14.74 5.09 23.87
N TRP A 167 -15.07 5.54 22.65
CA TRP A 167 -15.65 6.85 22.42
C TRP A 167 -16.95 7.08 23.20
N HIS A 168 -17.85 6.10 23.21
CA HIS A 168 -19.12 6.18 23.92
C HIS A 168 -18.93 6.24 25.44
N SER A 169 -17.94 5.52 25.99
CA SER A 169 -17.62 5.60 27.42
C SER A 169 -17.11 6.97 27.86
N TYR A 170 -16.55 7.76 26.93
CA TYR A 170 -15.92 9.04 27.23
C TYR A 170 -16.80 10.25 26.86
N PHE A 171 -17.71 10.11 25.90
CA PHE A 171 -18.57 11.19 25.43
C PHE A 171 -20.05 10.83 25.57
N GLU A 172 -20.64 11.20 26.71
CA GLU A 172 -22.07 11.01 26.99
C GLU A 172 -22.98 11.97 26.19
N GLN A 173 -22.43 12.94 25.45
CA GLN A 173 -23.21 14.03 24.87
C GLN A 173 -23.59 13.82 23.39
N PRO A 174 -24.81 14.24 22.96
CA PRO A 174 -25.27 14.13 21.57
C PRO A 174 -24.40 14.84 20.53
N GLN A 175 -23.72 15.92 20.92
CA GLN A 175 -22.80 16.69 20.08
C GLN A 175 -21.50 15.94 19.73
N SER A 176 -21.30 14.74 20.31
CA SER A 176 -20.15 13.88 20.00
C SER A 176 -20.17 13.33 18.57
N ARG A 177 -21.35 13.25 17.94
CA ARG A 177 -21.48 12.61 16.62
C ARG A 177 -20.75 13.34 15.49
N GLU A 178 -20.65 14.66 15.56
CA GLU A 178 -19.93 15.47 14.57
C GLU A 178 -18.42 15.58 14.86
N LYS A 179 -17.94 14.94 15.93
CA LYS A 179 -16.51 14.93 16.24
C LYS A 179 -15.76 13.99 15.32
N LEU A 180 -14.50 14.34 15.06
CA LEU A 180 -13.56 13.46 14.37
C LEU A 180 -13.44 12.13 15.12
N LEU A 181 -13.49 11.03 14.37
CA LEU A 181 -13.29 9.68 14.88
C LEU A 181 -11.84 9.48 15.37
N PHE A 182 -10.89 10.21 14.78
CA PHE A 182 -9.46 10.14 15.08
C PHE A 182 -8.82 11.53 15.28
N PRO A 183 -9.13 12.23 16.39
CA PRO A 183 -8.54 13.53 16.69
C PRO A 183 -7.06 13.39 17.04
N ALA A 184 -6.30 14.48 16.93
CA ALA A 184 -4.96 14.58 17.48
C ALA A 184 -5.00 14.42 19.01
N MET A 185 -4.19 13.51 19.55
CA MET A 185 -4.16 13.28 21.00
C MET A 185 -3.09 14.16 21.63
N GLY A 186 -3.53 15.21 22.33
CA GLY A 186 -2.66 16.09 23.11
C GLY A 186 -1.97 15.39 24.30
N PRO A 187 -1.21 16.14 25.11
CA PRO A 187 -0.55 15.62 26.32
C PRO A 187 -1.53 15.24 27.43
N VAL A 188 -2.75 15.76 27.39
CA VAL A 188 -3.83 15.42 28.33
C VAL A 188 -4.76 14.42 27.65
N ALA A 189 -5.18 13.39 28.38
CA ALA A 189 -6.03 12.28 27.94
C ALA A 189 -7.47 12.65 27.55
N TYR A 190 -7.69 13.88 27.10
CA TYR A 190 -8.98 14.37 26.63
C TYR A 190 -9.01 14.40 25.10
N PRO A 191 -9.75 13.48 24.45
CA PRO A 191 -9.93 13.47 22.99
C PRO A 191 -10.72 14.70 22.49
N ALA A 192 -11.31 15.46 23.41
CA ALA A 192 -12.31 16.49 23.14
C ALA A 192 -11.76 17.78 22.51
N VAL A 193 -10.43 18.00 22.55
CA VAL A 193 -9.79 19.28 22.21
C VAL A 193 -8.81 19.13 21.04
N GLY A 194 -8.65 17.92 20.51
CA GLY A 194 -7.71 17.65 19.43
C GLY A 194 -8.25 18.08 18.06
N GLY A 195 -7.51 18.92 17.34
CA GLY A 195 -7.72 19.13 15.91
C GLY A 195 -7.43 17.85 15.10
N GLN A 196 -7.45 17.96 13.77
CA GLN A 196 -7.15 16.83 12.89
C GLN A 196 -5.74 16.27 13.16
N MET A 197 -5.61 14.94 13.21
CA MET A 197 -4.31 14.28 13.33
C MET A 197 -3.42 14.59 12.10
N ASN A 198 -2.12 14.77 12.33
CA ASN A 198 -1.16 15.01 11.24
C ASN A 198 -1.00 13.75 10.36
N LYS A 199 -0.92 13.93 9.04
CA LYS A 199 -0.60 12.86 8.07
C LYS A 199 0.70 12.12 8.41
N THR A 200 1.71 12.82 8.92
CA THR A 200 2.99 12.21 9.36
C THR A 200 2.79 11.27 10.54
N THR A 201 1.86 11.59 11.47
CA THR A 201 1.51 10.68 12.57
C THR A 201 0.88 9.41 12.01
N LEU A 202 -0.02 9.55 11.04
CA LEU A 202 -0.66 8.40 10.39
C LEU A 202 0.37 7.52 9.67
N GLN A 203 1.32 8.12 8.95
CA GLN A 203 2.44 7.41 8.32
C GLN A 203 3.27 6.61 9.32
N ARG A 204 3.65 7.23 10.44
CA ARG A 204 4.43 6.58 11.50
C ARG A 204 3.65 5.43 12.15
N ASN A 205 2.35 5.62 12.37
CA ASN A 205 1.46 4.59 12.87
C ASN A 205 1.41 3.38 11.93
N THR A 206 1.25 3.61 10.63
CA THR A 206 1.22 2.55 9.62
C THR A 206 2.52 1.73 9.63
N ASN A 207 3.67 2.41 9.58
CA ASN A 207 4.97 1.72 9.67
C ASN A 207 5.08 0.91 10.98
N ALA A 208 4.71 1.49 12.12
CA ALA A 208 4.81 0.80 13.41
C ALA A 208 3.94 -0.46 13.51
N VAL A 209 2.71 -0.47 12.97
CA VAL A 209 1.89 -1.70 12.92
C VAL A 209 2.53 -2.75 12.02
N PHE A 210 3.08 -2.33 10.88
CA PHE A 210 3.70 -3.26 9.95
C PHE A 210 4.92 -3.95 10.57
N GLU A 211 5.80 -3.18 11.22
CA GLU A 211 6.95 -3.71 11.97
C GLU A 211 6.53 -4.65 13.11
N GLU A 212 5.45 -4.31 13.82
CA GLU A 212 4.91 -5.15 14.89
C GLU A 212 4.31 -6.46 14.34
N ALA A 213 3.61 -6.39 13.21
CA ALA A 213 3.06 -7.56 12.54
C ALA A 213 4.16 -8.52 12.09
N TYR A 214 5.28 -8.00 11.56
CA TYR A 214 6.44 -8.81 11.20
C TYR A 214 7.07 -9.50 12.41
N LYS A 215 7.28 -8.77 13.52
CA LYS A 215 7.81 -9.36 14.76
C LYS A 215 6.89 -10.45 15.31
N HIS A 216 5.58 -10.22 15.23
CA HIS A 216 4.58 -11.20 15.64
C HIS A 216 4.62 -12.46 14.75
N ALA A 217 4.68 -12.27 13.43
CA ALA A 217 4.75 -13.38 12.48
C ALA A 217 6.09 -14.13 12.56
N GLU A 218 7.21 -13.47 12.86
CA GLU A 218 8.51 -14.13 13.06
C GLU A 218 8.46 -15.13 14.23
N ALA A 219 7.66 -14.84 15.26
CA ALA A 219 7.47 -15.74 16.40
C ALA A 219 6.53 -16.91 16.12
N ILE A 220 5.61 -16.79 15.15
CA ILE A 220 4.51 -17.76 14.94
C ILE A 220 4.70 -18.55 13.65
N VAL A 221 5.03 -17.87 12.55
CA VAL A 221 5.16 -18.43 11.19
C VAL A 221 6.43 -17.89 10.52
N PRO A 222 7.63 -18.34 10.92
CA PRO A 222 8.90 -17.80 10.40
C PRO A 222 9.05 -17.91 8.88
N GLU A 223 8.52 -18.97 8.26
CA GLU A 223 8.58 -19.20 6.81
C GLU A 223 7.80 -18.14 6.01
N LEU A 224 6.66 -17.68 6.55
CA LEU A 224 5.88 -16.60 5.95
C LEU A 224 6.66 -15.27 5.97
N CYS A 225 7.39 -15.01 7.06
CA CYS A 225 8.27 -13.84 7.18
C CYS A 225 9.40 -13.86 6.14
N VAL A 226 10.04 -15.02 5.91
CA VAL A 226 11.10 -15.13 4.89
C VAL A 226 10.57 -14.72 3.51
N ARG A 227 9.40 -15.24 3.12
CA ARG A 227 8.77 -14.91 1.83
C ARG A 227 8.36 -13.43 1.73
N ALA A 228 7.91 -12.85 2.84
CA ALA A 228 7.54 -11.45 2.92
C ALA A 228 8.76 -10.50 2.90
N LEU A 229 9.91 -10.92 3.46
CA LEU A 229 11.14 -10.12 3.47
C LEU A 229 11.72 -9.93 2.07
N THR A 230 11.68 -10.95 1.21
CA THR A 230 12.06 -10.83 -0.21
C THR A 230 11.24 -9.76 -0.92
N ALA A 231 9.91 -9.75 -0.71
CA ALA A 231 9.03 -8.74 -1.29
C ALA A 231 9.34 -7.32 -0.79
N SER A 232 9.55 -7.20 0.52
CA SER A 232 9.88 -5.94 1.17
C SER A 232 11.22 -5.37 0.67
N ALA A 233 12.22 -6.22 0.44
CA ALA A 233 13.52 -5.82 -0.12
C ALA A 233 13.38 -5.22 -1.53
N VAL A 234 12.55 -5.81 -2.39
CA VAL A 234 12.26 -5.28 -3.75
C VAL A 234 11.59 -3.90 -3.69
N ARG A 235 10.73 -3.66 -2.68
CA ARG A 235 10.05 -2.37 -2.48
C ARG A 235 10.94 -1.30 -1.82
N GLY A 236 12.02 -1.68 -1.13
CA GLY A 236 12.83 -0.78 -0.30
C GLY A 236 12.31 -0.61 1.12
N GLY A 237 11.62 -1.61 1.67
CA GLY A 237 11.36 -1.77 3.11
C GLY A 237 10.17 -1.00 3.69
N SER A 238 10.03 0.30 3.41
CA SER A 238 9.02 1.12 4.09
C SER A 238 7.60 0.92 3.56
N VAL A 239 6.60 0.99 4.45
CA VAL A 239 5.18 0.89 4.11
C VAL A 239 4.46 2.19 4.44
N ASN A 240 3.76 2.75 3.46
CA ASN A 240 2.98 3.97 3.64
C ASN A 240 1.47 3.70 3.50
N PRO A 241 0.61 4.60 3.99
CA PRO A 241 -0.84 4.50 3.83
C PRO A 241 -1.31 4.29 2.40
N GLN A 242 -0.58 4.83 1.41
CA GLN A 242 -0.92 4.68 0.01
C GLN A 242 -0.65 3.25 -0.47
N ILE A 243 0.46 2.62 -0.05
CA ILE A 243 0.77 1.21 -0.33
C ILE A 243 -0.35 0.32 0.23
N LEU A 244 -0.80 0.55 1.47
CA LEU A 244 -1.92 -0.24 2.03
C LEU A 244 -3.20 -0.09 1.21
N ARG A 245 -3.57 1.14 0.85
CA ARG A 245 -4.75 1.40 0.00
C ARG A 245 -4.61 0.77 -1.40
N ASN A 246 -3.43 0.85 -2.01
CA ASN A 246 -3.14 0.24 -3.31
C ASN A 246 -3.26 -1.29 -3.23
N SER A 247 -2.79 -1.88 -2.14
CA SER A 247 -2.82 -3.34 -1.92
C SER A 247 -4.25 -3.83 -1.70
N TYR A 248 -5.08 -3.07 -0.98
CA TYR A 248 -6.52 -3.37 -0.90
C TYR A 248 -7.19 -3.34 -2.28
N LEU A 249 -6.87 -2.32 -3.09
CA LEU A 249 -7.39 -2.22 -4.45
C LEU A 249 -6.94 -3.40 -5.32
N ALA A 250 -5.68 -3.82 -5.21
CA ALA A 250 -5.18 -5.01 -5.88
C ALA A 250 -5.92 -6.28 -5.44
N LYS A 251 -6.21 -6.42 -4.14
CA LYS A 251 -7.04 -7.50 -3.58
C LYS A 251 -8.44 -7.54 -4.21
N LEU A 252 -9.07 -6.38 -4.46
CA LEU A 252 -10.36 -6.34 -5.15
C LEU A 252 -10.29 -6.88 -6.59
N PHE A 253 -9.27 -6.50 -7.36
CA PHE A 253 -9.07 -7.04 -8.71
C PHE A 253 -8.80 -8.55 -8.69
N ARG A 254 -7.99 -9.02 -7.73
CA ARG A 254 -7.73 -10.45 -7.53
C ARG A 254 -9.00 -11.22 -7.20
N ASN A 255 -9.92 -10.61 -6.46
CA ASN A 255 -11.24 -11.19 -6.17
C ASN A 255 -12.21 -11.15 -7.38
N GLY A 256 -11.74 -10.74 -8.56
CA GLY A 256 -12.50 -10.78 -9.81
C GLY A 256 -13.36 -9.55 -10.09
N LEU A 257 -13.22 -8.46 -9.33
CA LEU A 257 -13.97 -7.23 -9.61
C LEU A 257 -13.43 -6.54 -10.88
N CYS A 258 -14.33 -6.07 -11.73
CA CYS A 258 -13.98 -5.26 -12.90
C CYS A 258 -13.58 -3.83 -12.51
N ALA A 259 -12.92 -3.11 -13.41
CA ALA A 259 -12.39 -1.77 -13.15
C ALA A 259 -13.48 -0.76 -12.75
N GLU A 260 -14.68 -0.85 -13.32
CA GLU A 260 -15.82 0.00 -12.99
C GLU A 260 -16.29 -0.24 -11.55
N SER A 261 -16.38 -1.50 -11.15
CA SER A 261 -16.77 -1.89 -9.79
C SER A 261 -15.73 -1.44 -8.78
N VAL A 262 -14.44 -1.63 -9.09
CA VAL A 262 -13.34 -1.14 -8.25
C VAL A 262 -13.34 0.38 -8.18
N ALA A 263 -13.53 1.09 -9.29
CA ALA A 263 -13.57 2.56 -9.29
C ALA A 263 -14.71 3.10 -8.42
N LYS A 264 -15.89 2.51 -8.54
CA LYS A 264 -17.05 2.83 -7.69
C LYS A 264 -16.75 2.55 -6.21
N HIS A 265 -16.18 1.39 -5.91
CA HIS A 265 -15.83 0.98 -4.55
C HIS A 265 -14.78 1.91 -3.92
N MET A 266 -13.77 2.27 -4.69
CA MET A 266 -12.65 3.11 -4.26
C MET A 266 -12.97 4.62 -4.28
N GLY A 267 -14.12 5.00 -4.83
CA GLY A 267 -14.56 6.39 -4.97
C GLY A 267 -13.71 7.19 -5.95
N PHE A 268 -13.27 6.57 -7.04
CA PHE A 268 -12.57 7.29 -8.11
C PHE A 268 -13.56 8.06 -8.98
N ALA A 269 -13.17 9.26 -9.40
CA ALA A 269 -13.97 10.06 -10.32
C ALA A 269 -14.00 9.45 -11.73
N GLU A 270 -12.91 8.79 -12.13
CA GLU A 270 -12.76 8.19 -13.45
C GLU A 270 -12.27 6.75 -13.33
N VAL A 271 -12.86 5.87 -14.15
CA VAL A 271 -12.51 4.44 -14.19
C VAL A 271 -11.06 4.22 -14.62
N VAL A 272 -10.49 5.12 -15.44
CA VAL A 272 -9.10 5.04 -15.92
C VAL A 272 -8.08 5.00 -14.77
N ILE A 273 -8.40 5.59 -13.61
CA ILE A 273 -7.55 5.54 -12.42
C ILE A 273 -7.43 4.10 -11.91
N ALA A 274 -8.55 3.36 -11.85
CA ALA A 274 -8.54 1.95 -11.45
C ALA A 274 -7.75 1.08 -12.42
N VAL A 275 -7.92 1.30 -13.73
CA VAL A 275 -7.17 0.59 -14.79
C VAL A 275 -5.67 0.86 -14.68
N ARG A 276 -5.27 2.11 -14.42
CA ARG A 276 -3.87 2.48 -14.26
C ARG A 276 -3.23 1.77 -13.08
N ILE A 277 -3.92 1.73 -11.93
CA ILE A 277 -3.40 1.05 -10.73
C ILE A 277 -3.33 -0.45 -10.97
N TRP A 278 -4.33 -1.06 -11.64
CA TRP A 278 -4.28 -2.48 -12.01
C TRP A 278 -3.06 -2.80 -12.88
N ARG A 279 -2.76 -1.99 -13.90
CA ARG A 279 -1.56 -2.17 -14.73
C ARG A 279 -0.27 -2.03 -13.93
N SER A 280 -0.20 -1.04 -13.02
CA SER A 280 0.95 -0.89 -12.13
C SER A 280 1.12 -2.09 -11.19
N TRP A 281 0.03 -2.65 -10.69
CA TRP A 281 0.05 -3.87 -9.88
C TRP A 281 0.57 -5.07 -10.67
N MET A 282 0.10 -5.29 -11.90
CA MET A 282 0.60 -6.37 -12.77
C MET A 282 2.10 -6.25 -13.04
N GLN A 283 2.60 -5.04 -13.31
CA GLN A 283 4.03 -4.80 -13.52
C GLN A 283 4.85 -5.03 -12.24
N TRP A 284 4.37 -4.53 -11.11
CA TRP A 284 5.01 -4.74 -9.82
C TRP A 284 5.05 -6.24 -9.46
N ARG A 285 3.95 -6.96 -9.69
CA ARG A 285 3.85 -8.40 -9.44
C ARG A 285 4.83 -9.19 -10.29
N ALA A 286 4.93 -8.89 -11.58
CA ALA A 286 5.90 -9.54 -12.47
C ALA A 286 7.35 -9.32 -12.01
N LYS A 287 7.71 -8.12 -11.53
CA LYS A 287 9.03 -7.84 -10.95
C LYS A 287 9.28 -8.65 -9.67
N TYR A 288 8.28 -8.74 -8.80
CA TYR A 288 8.37 -9.53 -7.58
C TYR A 288 8.54 -11.02 -7.87
N GLU A 289 7.72 -11.60 -8.76
CA GLU A 289 7.79 -13.01 -9.14
C GLU A 289 9.12 -13.34 -9.82
N ALA A 290 9.63 -12.47 -10.70
CA ALA A 290 10.94 -12.62 -11.29
C ALA A 290 12.07 -12.59 -10.23
N SER A 291 12.02 -11.66 -9.27
CA SER A 291 13.01 -11.59 -8.19
C SER A 291 12.97 -12.81 -7.28
N ALA A 292 11.78 -13.27 -6.89
CA ALA A 292 11.60 -14.46 -6.06
C ALA A 292 12.12 -15.72 -6.78
N PHE A 293 11.90 -15.82 -8.09
CA PHE A 293 12.43 -16.90 -8.91
C PHE A 293 13.96 -16.87 -9.01
N ILE A 294 14.57 -15.69 -9.23
CA ILE A 294 16.03 -15.52 -9.22
C ILE A 294 16.63 -16.00 -7.89
N ASP A 295 16.05 -15.60 -6.77
CA ASP A 295 16.52 -16.00 -5.44
C ASP A 295 16.34 -17.51 -5.22
N TRP A 296 15.24 -18.10 -5.70
CA TRP A 296 15.05 -19.54 -5.66
C TRP A 296 16.12 -20.30 -6.46
N VAL A 297 16.44 -19.86 -7.69
CA VAL A 297 17.47 -20.46 -8.54
C VAL A 297 18.86 -20.36 -7.91
N LYS A 298 19.21 -19.22 -7.30
CA LYS A 298 20.48 -19.07 -6.56
C LYS A 298 20.60 -20.06 -5.41
N ASN A 299 19.49 -20.35 -4.74
CA ASN A 299 19.45 -21.23 -3.57
C ASN A 299 19.22 -22.71 -3.91
N ASN A 300 18.86 -23.04 -5.16
CA ASN A 300 18.58 -24.40 -5.64
C ASN A 300 19.25 -24.67 -7.00
N PRO A 301 20.58 -24.80 -7.06
CA PRO A 301 21.36 -24.79 -8.32
C PRO A 301 21.28 -26.08 -9.17
N TRP A 302 20.29 -26.95 -8.96
CA TRP A 302 20.33 -28.33 -9.49
C TRP A 302 19.76 -28.53 -10.90
N ASP A 303 19.19 -27.50 -11.55
CA ASP A 303 18.70 -27.60 -12.93
C ASP A 303 19.40 -26.59 -13.86
N TYR A 304 20.46 -27.07 -14.51
CA TYR A 304 21.29 -26.32 -15.46
C TYR A 304 20.49 -25.81 -16.67
N HIS A 305 19.46 -26.55 -17.12
CA HIS A 305 18.64 -26.16 -18.27
C HIS A 305 17.62 -25.07 -17.93
N LEU A 306 17.05 -25.13 -16.73
CA LEU A 306 16.21 -24.06 -16.20
C LEU A 306 17.03 -22.78 -15.97
N HIS A 307 18.25 -22.91 -15.45
CA HIS A 307 19.19 -21.80 -15.26
C HIS A 307 19.56 -21.11 -16.58
N GLN A 308 19.90 -21.85 -17.63
CA GLN A 308 20.21 -21.31 -18.97
C GLN A 308 19.01 -20.59 -19.60
N SER A 309 17.83 -21.20 -19.53
CA SER A 309 16.59 -20.60 -20.05
C SER A 309 16.22 -19.32 -19.29
N LEU A 310 16.52 -19.27 -17.98
CA LEU A 310 16.31 -18.09 -17.17
C LEU A 310 17.28 -16.95 -17.51
N MET A 311 18.58 -17.25 -17.64
CA MET A 311 19.58 -16.22 -17.99
C MET A 311 19.25 -15.57 -19.34
N GLN A 312 18.69 -16.34 -20.28
CA GLN A 312 18.19 -15.81 -21.54
C GLN A 312 16.96 -14.91 -21.36
N ALA A 313 15.99 -15.31 -20.53
CA ALA A 313 14.78 -14.50 -20.27
C ALA A 313 15.07 -13.21 -19.48
N LEU A 314 16.05 -13.23 -18.59
CA LEU A 314 16.52 -12.05 -17.84
C LEU A 314 17.28 -11.07 -18.74
N SER A 315 18.10 -11.56 -19.67
CA SER A 315 18.72 -10.72 -20.71
C SER A 315 17.67 -9.97 -21.53
N ASN A 316 16.58 -10.66 -21.93
CA ASN A 316 15.50 -10.04 -22.70
C ASN A 316 14.73 -8.96 -21.90
N LEU A 317 14.66 -9.10 -20.56
CA LEU A 317 14.05 -8.11 -19.66
C LEU A 317 14.91 -6.86 -19.48
N GLU A 318 16.23 -7.00 -19.44
CA GLU A 318 17.18 -5.87 -19.40
C GLU A 318 17.13 -5.06 -20.71
N ASP A 319 16.82 -5.71 -21.83
CA ASP A 319 16.62 -5.08 -23.15
C ASP A 319 15.22 -4.45 -23.33
N GLY A 320 14.35 -4.51 -22.31
CA GLY A 320 13.04 -3.86 -22.32
C GLY A 320 11.92 -4.65 -23.01
N GLU A 321 12.12 -5.93 -23.31
CA GLU A 321 11.07 -6.81 -23.83
C GLU A 321 10.15 -7.31 -22.70
N HIS A 322 8.87 -7.51 -23.01
CA HIS A 322 7.91 -8.10 -22.08
C HIS A 322 8.11 -9.62 -21.98
N LEU A 323 8.15 -10.16 -20.76
CA LEU A 323 8.03 -11.60 -20.54
C LEU A 323 6.74 -12.11 -21.19
N SER A 324 6.82 -13.19 -21.97
CA SER A 324 5.63 -13.81 -22.55
C SER A 324 4.75 -14.39 -21.43
N GLY A 325 3.42 -14.33 -21.61
CA GLY A 325 2.48 -14.84 -20.60
C GLY A 325 2.71 -16.30 -20.22
N ASP A 326 3.13 -17.12 -21.18
CA ASP A 326 3.47 -18.54 -20.97
C ASP A 326 4.67 -18.75 -20.02
N PHE A 327 5.61 -17.80 -19.96
CA PHE A 327 6.75 -17.87 -19.05
C PHE A 327 6.38 -17.47 -17.63
N THR A 328 5.54 -16.43 -17.47
CA THR A 328 5.02 -16.01 -16.15
C THR A 328 4.15 -17.10 -15.52
N ASP A 329 3.29 -17.76 -16.32
CA ASP A 329 2.45 -18.86 -15.85
C ASP A 329 3.27 -20.09 -15.40
N LYS A 330 4.38 -20.38 -16.10
CA LYS A 330 5.33 -21.45 -15.72
C LYS A 330 6.09 -21.13 -14.42
N ILE A 331 6.52 -19.88 -14.23
CA ILE A 331 7.14 -19.44 -12.97
C ILE A 331 6.15 -19.59 -11.80
N HIS A 332 4.89 -19.18 -12.00
CA HIS A 332 3.84 -19.31 -11.00
C HIS A 332 3.62 -20.77 -10.57
N LEU A 333 3.53 -21.70 -11.53
CA LEU A 333 3.37 -23.13 -11.28
C LEU A 333 4.55 -23.74 -10.48
N ILE A 334 5.78 -23.30 -10.74
CA ILE A 334 6.98 -23.78 -10.03
C ILE A 334 7.02 -23.25 -8.59
N LEU A 335 6.64 -21.99 -8.38
CA LEU A 335 6.59 -21.37 -7.06
C LEU A 335 5.45 -21.92 -6.20
N GLU A 336 4.30 -22.24 -6.79
CA GLU A 336 3.16 -22.88 -6.08
C GLU A 336 3.40 -24.36 -5.77
N SER A 337 4.18 -25.09 -6.58
CA SER A 337 4.45 -26.53 -6.37
C SER A 337 5.60 -26.83 -5.41
N GLY A 338 6.14 -25.81 -4.73
CA GLY A 338 7.29 -25.96 -3.83
C GLY A 338 8.55 -26.46 -4.53
N GLY A 339 8.72 -26.19 -5.84
CA GLY A 339 9.92 -26.55 -6.59
C GLY A 339 9.98 -27.98 -7.11
N THR A 340 8.86 -28.72 -7.17
CA THR A 340 8.82 -29.99 -7.90
C THR A 340 8.08 -29.82 -9.24
N PRO A 341 8.73 -30.01 -10.39
CA PRO A 341 8.03 -30.16 -11.64
C PRO A 341 7.26 -31.48 -11.58
N ARG A 342 5.93 -31.44 -11.68
CA ARG A 342 5.18 -32.65 -12.04
C ARG A 342 5.67 -33.09 -13.40
N ALA A 343 6.45 -34.17 -13.45
CA ALA A 343 6.81 -34.82 -14.70
C ALA A 343 5.52 -35.06 -15.48
N ALA A 344 5.42 -34.43 -16.66
CA ALA A 344 4.41 -34.79 -17.63
C ALA A 344 4.57 -36.29 -17.89
N SER A 345 3.59 -37.08 -17.43
CA SER A 345 3.51 -38.48 -17.75
C SER A 345 3.28 -38.58 -19.26
N GLY A 346 4.36 -38.81 -19.99
CA GLY A 346 4.29 -39.21 -21.38
C GLY A 346 3.53 -40.52 -21.45
N SER A 347 2.32 -40.47 -21.99
CA SER A 347 1.60 -41.64 -22.47
C SER A 347 2.42 -42.27 -23.58
N GLY A 348 2.88 -43.50 -23.35
CA GLY A 348 3.57 -44.31 -24.33
C GLY A 348 2.69 -44.64 -25.53
N GLY A 349 3.32 -44.59 -26.70
CA GLY A 349 3.06 -45.50 -27.81
C GLY A 349 4.24 -46.45 -27.91
#